data_AF-A0A4Y7S4I1-F1
#
_entry.id   AF-A0A4Y7S4I1-F1
#
_cell.length_a   1.000
_cell.length_b   1.000
_cell.length_c   1.000
_cell.angle_alpha   90.00
_cell.angle_beta   90.00
_cell.angle_gamma   90.00
#
_symmetry.space_group_name_H-M   'P 1'
#
loop_
_entity.id
_entity.type
_entity.pdbx_description
1 polymer ?
#
loop_
_entity_poly.entity_id
_entity_poly.type
_entity_poly.pdbx_seq_one_letter_code
_entity_poly.pdbx_strand_id
1 'polypeptide(L)'
;MSVSKSFNPNLTKLTKNRMHIGTLLSKLEFAERTPVIKMKSSDDKLTFGVWYVRVRDIYKKGDPLDGIVKIEKLALKDELNNDGFDSVLIDTISSSLIGERIPTCHGRDERWANHLYPVYLTEKMVKSSFMSDISFSNLF
;
A
#
# COMPACT_ATOMS: atom_id res chain seq x y z
N MET A 1 -4.26 -3.63 -10.45
CA MET A 1 -4.23 -3.04 -9.09
C MET A 1 -2.79 -2.97 -8.65
N SER A 2 -2.43 -1.94 -7.89
CA SER A 2 -1.10 -1.77 -7.30
C SER A 2 -1.23 -1.58 -5.78
N VAL A 3 -0.22 -2.03 -5.03
CA VAL A 3 -0.07 -1.79 -3.59
C VAL A 3 1.30 -1.16 -3.36
N SER A 4 1.33 0.02 -2.75
CA SER A 4 2.55 0.75 -2.44
C SER A 4 2.76 0.89 -0.94
N LYS A 5 4.01 0.71 -0.51
CA LYS A 5 4.48 0.93 0.87
C LYS A 5 4.96 2.37 1.10
N SER A 6 5.15 3.13 0.03
CA SER A 6 5.62 4.52 0.09
C SER A 6 4.62 5.44 -0.61
N PHE A 7 4.33 6.56 0.04
CA PHE A 7 3.44 7.58 -0.47
C PHE A 7 3.81 8.93 0.16
N ASN A 8 3.44 10.02 -0.51
CA ASN A 8 3.71 11.36 -0.01
C ASN A 8 2.67 11.74 1.08
N PRO A 9 3.05 11.85 2.37
CA PRO A 9 2.11 12.16 3.44
C PRO A 9 1.61 13.61 3.38
N ASN A 10 2.29 14.48 2.65
CA ASN A 10 1.96 15.91 2.53
C ASN A 10 0.88 16.18 1.47
N LEU A 11 0.35 15.15 0.80
CA LEU A 11 -0.78 15.29 -0.13
C LEU A 11 -2.01 15.87 0.58
N THR A 12 -2.34 17.13 0.27
CA THR A 12 -3.49 17.87 0.80
C THR A 12 -4.73 17.81 -0.09
N LYS A 13 -4.55 17.50 -1.38
CA LYS A 13 -5.64 17.41 -2.38
C LYS A 13 -6.67 16.30 -2.11
N LEU A 14 -6.40 15.44 -1.13
CA LEU A 14 -7.17 14.24 -0.86
C LEU A 14 -8.25 14.43 0.21
N THR A 15 -8.26 15.55 0.94
CA THR A 15 -9.24 15.81 2.01
C THR A 15 -10.03 17.09 1.70
N LYS A 16 -11.36 17.07 1.96
CA LYS A 16 -12.22 18.26 1.80
C LYS A 16 -11.71 19.47 2.60
N ASN A 17 -11.04 19.23 3.73
CA ASN A 17 -10.50 20.26 4.62
C ASN A 17 -9.04 20.66 4.31
N ARG A 18 -8.45 20.23 3.17
CA ARG A 18 -7.03 20.46 2.82
C ARG A 18 -6.02 19.98 3.87
N MET A 19 -6.43 19.11 4.79
CA MET A 19 -5.52 18.45 5.73
C MET A 19 -4.60 17.51 4.97
N HIS A 20 -3.34 17.44 5.42
CA HIS A 20 -2.38 16.47 4.92
C HIS A 20 -2.91 15.05 5.16
N ILE A 21 -2.84 14.20 4.14
CA ILE A 21 -3.29 12.81 4.23
C ILE A 21 -2.58 12.08 5.38
N GLY A 22 -1.31 12.38 5.66
CA GLY A 22 -0.56 11.80 6.78
C GLY A 22 -1.24 11.96 8.15
N THR A 23 -1.88 13.11 8.42
CA THR A 23 -2.59 13.35 9.69
C THR A 23 -3.89 12.58 9.81
N LEU A 24 -4.55 12.28 8.68
CA LEU A 24 -5.72 11.40 8.66
C LEU A 24 -5.27 9.95 8.86
N LEU A 25 -4.21 9.56 8.16
CA LEU A 25 -3.69 8.20 8.16
C LEU A 25 -3.10 7.79 9.52
N SER A 26 -2.47 8.71 10.24
CA SER A 26 -1.96 8.44 11.59
C SER A 26 -3.06 8.11 12.62
N LYS A 27 -4.32 8.42 12.31
CA LYS A 27 -5.48 8.14 13.17
C LYS A 27 -6.25 6.86 12.79
N LEU A 28 -5.89 6.21 11.68
CA LEU A 28 -6.51 4.93 11.32
C LEU A 28 -6.15 3.89 12.37
N GLU A 29 -7.14 3.15 12.86
CA GLU A 29 -6.95 2.00 13.72
C GLU A 29 -6.67 0.73 12.91
N PHE A 30 -6.22 -0.33 13.58
CA PHE A 30 -5.94 -1.59 12.91
C PHE A 30 -7.15 -2.12 12.11
N ALA A 31 -6.89 -2.55 10.87
CA ALA A 31 -7.88 -3.04 9.90
C ALA A 31 -8.88 -1.99 9.38
N GLU A 32 -8.74 -0.72 9.78
CA GLU A 32 -9.51 0.36 9.17
C GLU A 32 -8.94 0.77 7.82
N ARG A 33 -9.83 1.34 6.99
CA ARG A 33 -9.49 1.89 5.68
C ARG A 33 -10.06 3.28 5.50
N THR A 34 -9.42 4.07 4.63
CA THR A 34 -10.02 5.31 4.15
C THR A 34 -11.13 5.02 3.13
N PRO A 35 -12.02 5.99 2.88
CA PRO A 35 -12.82 6.01 1.67
C PRO A 35 -11.93 5.97 0.41
N VAL A 36 -12.53 5.56 -0.71
CA VAL A 36 -11.84 5.59 -2.01
C VAL A 36 -11.85 7.00 -2.55
N ILE A 37 -10.67 7.51 -2.88
CA ILE A 37 -10.45 8.83 -3.40
C ILE A 37 -10.14 8.71 -4.89
N LYS A 38 -10.90 9.41 -5.72
CA LYS A 38 -10.64 9.48 -7.16
C LYS A 38 -9.48 10.40 -7.43
N MET A 39 -8.49 9.90 -8.16
CA MET A 39 -7.34 10.67 -8.61
C MET A 39 -7.20 10.51 -10.11
N LYS A 40 -7.03 11.61 -10.81
CA LYS A 40 -6.66 11.57 -12.23
C LYS A 40 -5.15 11.52 -12.38
N SER A 41 -4.69 10.84 -13.42
CA SER A 41 -3.29 10.86 -13.84
C SER A 41 -2.88 12.28 -14.25
N SER A 42 -1.58 12.56 -14.28
CA SER A 42 -1.02 13.83 -14.77
C SER A 42 -1.49 14.16 -16.20
N ASP A 43 -1.71 13.14 -17.03
CA ASP A 43 -2.17 13.29 -18.41
C ASP A 43 -3.71 13.35 -18.54
N ASP A 44 -4.45 13.34 -17.44
CA ASP A 44 -5.92 13.32 -17.32
C ASP A 44 -6.66 12.17 -18.04
N LYS A 45 -5.92 11.27 -18.73
CA LYS A 45 -6.47 10.13 -19.49
C LYS A 45 -6.95 8.97 -18.62
N LEU A 46 -6.36 8.81 -17.44
CA LEU A 46 -6.61 7.68 -16.55
C LEU A 46 -7.10 8.19 -15.21
N THR A 47 -8.11 7.51 -14.66
CA THR A 47 -8.60 7.77 -13.30
C THR A 47 -8.32 6.54 -12.45
N PHE A 48 -7.85 6.79 -11.23
CA PHE A 48 -7.53 5.79 -10.24
C PHE A 48 -8.41 5.99 -9.00
N GLY A 49 -8.85 4.89 -8.42
CA GLY A 49 -9.37 4.82 -7.06
C GLY A 49 -8.20 4.54 -6.14
N VAL A 50 -7.97 5.45 -5.20
CA VAL A 50 -6.87 5.38 -4.23
C VAL A 50 -7.45 5.33 -2.84
N TRP A 51 -7.03 4.36 -2.05
CA TRP A 51 -7.36 4.29 -0.63
C TRP A 51 -6.19 3.72 0.15
N TYR A 52 -6.30 3.82 1.47
CA TYR A 52 -5.27 3.38 2.39
C TYR A 52 -5.88 2.42 3.39
N VAL A 53 -5.11 1.40 3.77
CA VAL A 53 -5.53 0.39 4.75
C VAL A 53 -4.43 0.27 5.79
N ARG A 54 -4.80 0.28 7.07
CA ARG A 54 -3.86 -0.05 8.15
C ARG A 54 -3.82 -1.55 8.35
N VAL A 55 -2.78 -2.18 7.80
CA VAL A 55 -2.51 -3.62 7.93
C VAL A 55 -1.89 -3.99 9.26
N ARG A 56 -1.25 -3.07 10.00
CA ARG A 56 -0.69 -3.35 11.32
C ARG A 56 -0.93 -2.20 12.30
N ASP A 57 -1.07 -2.57 13.55
CA ASP A 57 -1.22 -1.63 14.67
C ASP A 57 0.04 -0.77 14.85
N ILE A 58 -0.12 0.40 15.45
CA ILE A 58 0.95 1.36 15.71
C ILE A 58 1.83 0.81 16.84
N TYR A 59 3.10 0.55 16.51
CA TYR A 59 4.08 0.21 17.54
C TYR A 59 4.52 1.48 18.28
N LYS A 60 4.59 1.41 19.61
CA LYS A 60 4.87 2.56 20.51
C LYS A 60 6.12 3.41 20.18
N LYS A 61 7.04 2.89 19.35
CA LYS A 61 8.28 3.57 18.93
C LYS A 61 8.44 3.68 17.40
N GLY A 62 7.43 3.31 16.62
CA GLY A 62 7.46 3.32 15.15
C GLY A 62 6.99 4.66 14.56
N ASP A 63 7.15 4.81 13.24
CA ASP A 63 6.53 5.91 12.51
C ASP A 63 5.00 5.78 12.61
N PRO A 64 4.24 6.85 12.90
CA PRO A 64 2.77 6.80 12.90
C PRO A 64 2.15 6.26 11.61
N LEU A 65 2.87 6.30 10.49
CA LEU A 65 2.44 5.78 9.18
C LEU A 65 2.88 4.33 8.93
N ASP A 66 3.68 3.74 9.82
CA ASP A 66 4.00 2.32 9.77
C ASP A 66 2.73 1.48 9.88
N GLY A 67 2.71 0.37 9.15
CA GLY A 67 1.54 -0.49 9.05
C GLY A 67 0.48 0.00 8.08
N ILE A 68 0.71 1.06 7.31
CA ILE A 68 -0.24 1.57 6.31
C ILE A 68 0.24 1.25 4.90
N VAL A 69 -0.65 0.68 4.11
CA VAL A 69 -0.43 0.45 2.68
C VAL A 69 -1.38 1.31 1.84
N LYS A 70 -0.87 1.82 0.73
CA LYS A 70 -1.67 2.55 -0.28
C LYS A 70 -2.08 1.56 -1.38
N ILE A 71 -3.36 1.53 -1.72
CA ILE A 71 -3.89 0.72 -2.80
C ILE A 71 -4.35 1.63 -3.93
N GLU A 72 -4.03 1.25 -5.16
CA GLU A 72 -4.45 1.95 -6.37
C GLU A 72 -5.10 0.98 -7.35
N LYS A 73 -6.30 1.34 -7.82
CA LYS A 73 -7.04 0.59 -8.84
C LYS A 73 -7.40 1.53 -9.98
N LEU A 74 -7.12 1.13 -11.21
CA LEU A 74 -7.60 1.85 -12.40
C LEU A 74 -9.14 1.76 -12.46
N ALA A 75 -9.78 2.89 -12.71
CA ALA A 75 -11.22 2.95 -12.96
C ALA A 75 -11.54 2.29 -14.31
N LEU A 76 -12.49 1.37 -14.31
CA LEU A 76 -13.09 0.81 -15.53
C LEU A 76 -14.10 1.80 -16.11
N LYS A 77 -14.44 1.65 -17.40
CA LYS A 77 -15.41 2.52 -18.08
C LYS A 77 -16.75 2.62 -17.32
N ASP A 78 -17.23 1.52 -16.78
CA ASP A 78 -18.51 1.49 -16.06
C ASP A 78 -18.43 2.22 -14.71
N GLU A 79 -17.28 2.17 -14.02
CA GLU A 79 -17.03 2.89 -12.77
C GLU A 79 -16.91 4.41 -12.98
N LEU A 80 -16.43 4.82 -14.16
CA LEU A 80 -16.41 6.22 -14.57
C LEU A 80 -17.83 6.75 -14.83
N ASN A 81 -18.68 5.93 -15.47
CA ASN A 81 -20.05 6.31 -15.81
C ASN A 81 -20.97 6.35 -14.58
N ASN A 82 -20.80 5.41 -13.65
CA ASN A 82 -21.61 5.31 -12.43
C ASN A 82 -21.06 6.11 -11.25
N ASP A 83 -20.05 6.94 -11.49
CA ASP A 83 -19.36 7.76 -10.50
C ASP A 83 -18.95 7.00 -9.22
N GLY A 84 -18.57 5.72 -9.30
CA GLY A 84 -18.24 4.93 -8.12
C GLY A 84 -17.43 3.67 -8.38
N PHE A 85 -16.62 3.28 -7.39
CA PHE A 85 -16.01 1.95 -7.32
C PHE A 85 -16.95 1.01 -6.58
N ASP A 86 -17.00 -0.26 -7.00
CA ASP A 86 -17.75 -1.29 -6.28
C ASP A 86 -17.22 -1.46 -4.86
N SER A 87 -18.05 -1.12 -3.88
CA SER A 87 -17.66 -1.15 -2.46
C SER A 87 -17.40 -2.57 -1.96
N VAL A 88 -18.13 -3.57 -2.48
CA VAL A 88 -17.93 -4.98 -2.11
C VAL A 88 -16.53 -5.43 -2.55
N LEU A 89 -16.13 -5.07 -3.76
CA LEU A 89 -14.79 -5.34 -4.25
C LEU A 89 -13.71 -4.64 -3.41
N ILE A 90 -13.91 -3.36 -3.06
CA ILE A 90 -12.96 -2.60 -2.24
C ILE A 90 -12.81 -3.21 -0.84
N ASP A 91 -13.92 -3.60 -0.21
CA ASP A 91 -13.91 -4.25 1.10
C ASP A 91 -13.25 -5.63 1.04
N THR A 92 -13.56 -6.41 0.01
CA THR A 92 -12.95 -7.73 -0.22
C THR A 92 -11.44 -7.61 -0.35
N ILE A 93 -10.96 -6.69 -1.20
CA ILE A 93 -9.51 -6.50 -1.38
C ILE A 93 -8.86 -6.04 -0.08
N SER A 94 -9.47 -5.07 0.60
CA SER A 94 -8.94 -4.56 1.87
C SER A 94 -8.84 -5.69 2.91
N SER A 95 -9.87 -6.53 3.02
CA SER A 95 -9.89 -7.69 3.91
C SER A 95 -8.82 -8.73 3.54
N SER A 96 -8.66 -9.04 2.25
CA SER A 96 -7.62 -9.96 1.76
C SER A 96 -6.21 -9.48 2.11
N LEU A 97 -5.93 -8.17 1.96
CA LEU A 97 -4.63 -7.58 2.33
C LEU A 97 -4.36 -7.69 3.83
N ILE A 98 -5.40 -7.52 4.66
CA ILE A 98 -5.31 -7.78 6.10
C ILE A 98 -4.94 -9.25 6.35
N GLY A 99 -5.57 -10.19 5.65
CA GLY A 99 -5.25 -11.63 5.75
C GLY A 99 -3.80 -11.97 5.40
N GLU A 100 -3.24 -11.37 4.36
CA GLU A 100 -1.89 -11.63 3.87
C GLU A 100 -0.75 -11.02 4.72
N ARG A 101 -1.09 -10.24 5.75
CA ARG A 101 -0.11 -9.63 6.67
C ARG A 101 0.59 -10.68 7.55
N ILE A 102 -0.02 -11.86 7.72
CA ILE A 102 0.47 -12.96 8.54
C ILE A 102 0.82 -14.12 7.60
N PRO A 103 1.97 -14.79 7.80
CA PRO A 103 2.98 -14.54 8.84
C PRO A 103 3.82 -13.26 8.60
N THR A 104 4.43 -12.73 9.67
CA THR A 104 5.23 -11.50 9.59
C THR A 104 6.71 -11.79 9.35
N CYS A 105 7.41 -10.87 8.67
CA CYS A 105 8.88 -10.88 8.54
C CYS A 105 9.59 -10.04 9.63
N HIS A 106 8.91 -9.76 10.75
CA HIS A 106 9.46 -9.05 11.90
C HIS A 106 10.85 -9.57 12.29
N GLY A 107 11.80 -8.65 12.49
CA GLY A 107 13.19 -8.95 12.85
C GLY A 107 14.06 -9.50 11.71
N ARG A 108 13.49 -9.76 10.53
CA ARG A 108 14.23 -10.17 9.32
C ARG A 108 14.27 -9.09 8.24
N ASP A 109 13.36 -8.14 8.28
CA ASP A 109 13.29 -7.00 7.39
C ASP A 109 12.92 -5.76 8.21
N GLU A 110 13.62 -4.64 8.05
CA GLU A 110 13.32 -3.40 8.77
C GLU A 110 11.97 -2.82 8.36
N ARG A 111 11.52 -3.09 7.13
CA ARG A 111 10.26 -2.59 6.56
C ARG A 111 9.09 -3.50 6.88
N TRP A 112 9.27 -4.47 7.78
CA TRP A 112 8.31 -5.52 8.09
C TRP A 112 6.90 -4.99 8.39
N ALA A 113 6.80 -3.79 8.99
CA ALA A 113 5.53 -3.17 9.35
C ALA A 113 4.61 -2.98 8.13
N ASN A 114 5.18 -2.71 6.95
CA ASN A 114 4.46 -2.49 5.69
C ASN A 114 4.53 -3.70 4.73
N HIS A 115 5.18 -4.80 5.13
CA HIS A 115 5.30 -5.99 4.27
C HIS A 115 4.06 -6.88 4.32
N LEU A 116 3.64 -7.32 3.14
CA LEU A 116 2.76 -8.48 2.98
C LEU A 116 3.65 -9.71 2.80
N TYR A 117 3.27 -10.83 3.42
CA TYR A 117 4.10 -12.03 3.44
C TYR A 117 4.40 -12.59 2.04
N PRO A 118 3.42 -12.67 1.11
CA PRO A 118 3.69 -13.16 -0.25
C PRO A 118 4.72 -12.30 -0.98
N VAL A 119 4.67 -10.97 -0.79
CA VAL A 119 5.63 -10.03 -1.39
C VAL A 119 7.03 -10.25 -0.80
N TYR A 120 7.15 -10.40 0.51
CA TYR A 120 8.42 -10.70 1.17
C TYR A 120 9.05 -12.01 0.64
N LEU A 121 8.26 -13.07 0.51
CA LEU A 121 8.74 -14.35 -0.01
C LEU A 121 9.25 -14.24 -1.45
N THR A 122 8.49 -13.57 -2.32
CA THR A 122 8.87 -13.36 -3.71
C THR A 122 10.16 -12.54 -3.82
N GLU A 123 10.27 -11.43 -3.07
CA GLU A 123 11.49 -10.63 -3.04
C GLU A 123 12.70 -11.48 -2.60
N LYS A 124 12.53 -12.34 -1.59
CA LYS A 124 13.59 -13.24 -1.11
C LYS A 124 13.95 -14.31 -2.15
N MET A 125 12.96 -14.92 -2.81
CA MET A 125 13.17 -15.93 -3.84
C MET A 125 13.91 -15.34 -5.04
N VAL A 126 13.47 -14.18 -5.55
CA VAL A 126 14.13 -13.50 -6.66
C VAL A 126 15.57 -13.14 -6.27
N LYS A 127 15.80 -12.59 -5.06
CA LYS A 127 17.15 -12.30 -4.59
C LYS A 127 18.05 -13.53 -4.52
N SER A 128 17.50 -14.68 -4.12
CA SER A 128 18.26 -15.93 -4.07
C SER A 128 18.63 -16.50 -5.44
N SER A 129 18.00 -16.02 -6.52
CA SER A 129 18.32 -16.44 -7.89
C SER A 129 19.47 -15.64 -8.52
N PHE A 130 19.89 -14.53 -7.91
CA PHE A 130 21.06 -13.80 -8.37
C PHE A 130 22.35 -14.54 -7.98
N MET A 131 23.36 -14.48 -8.83
CA MET A 131 24.69 -14.99 -8.48
C MET A 131 25.26 -14.20 -7.30
N SER A 132 25.99 -14.91 -6.43
CA SER A 132 26.63 -14.26 -5.28
C SER A 132 27.64 -13.21 -5.73
N ASP A 133 27.72 -12.09 -4.99
CA ASP A 133 28.69 -11.02 -5.26
C ASP A 133 30.14 -11.56 -5.36
N ILE A 134 30.44 -12.62 -4.60
CA ILE A 134 31.73 -13.32 -4.58
C ILE A 134 32.03 -14.00 -5.92
N SER A 135 31.03 -14.59 -6.57
CA SER A 135 31.21 -15.19 -7.89
C SER A 135 31.41 -14.12 -8.96
N PHE A 136 30.74 -12.98 -8.84
CA PHE A 136 30.83 -11.89 -9.81
C PHE A 136 32.21 -11.20 -9.78
N SER A 137 32.79 -10.97 -8.60
CA SER A 137 34.15 -10.40 -8.48
C SER A 137 35.27 -11.31 -8.98
N ASN A 138 35.04 -12.63 -9.06
CA ASN A 138 36.04 -13.57 -9.59
C ASN A 138 35.93 -13.74 -11.13
N LEU A 139 34.97 -13.07 -11.77
CA LEU A 139 34.78 -13.07 -13.22
C LEU A 139 35.37 -11.83 -13.92
N PHE A 140 35.86 -10.84 -13.16
CA PHE A 140 36.47 -9.60 -13.67
C PHE A 140 37.73 -9.20 -12.89
#